data_AF-A0A3D9UEZ4-F1
#
_entry.id   AF-A0A3D9UEZ4-F1
#
_cell.length_a   1.000
_cell.length_b   1.000
_cell.length_c   1.000
_cell.angle_alpha   90.00
_cell.angle_beta   90.00
_cell.angle_gamma   90.00
#
_symmetry.space_group_name_H-M   'P 1'
#
loop_
_entity.id
_entity.type
_entity.pdbx_description
1 polymer ?
#
loop_
_entity_poly.entity_id
_entity_poly.type
_entity_poly.pdbx_seq_one_letter_code
_entity_poly.pdbx_strand_id
1 'polypeptide(L)' 'MKLKPTKRQYSAEFKLEAVQQVVLHQQRVVDVACLLGIDNSIPGKWVRQYKAEMQGITPAGKIGTASG' A
#
# COMPACT_ATOMS: atom_id res chain seq x y z
N MET A 1 26.25 -1.62 -16.55
CA MET A 1 24.87 -1.09 -16.68
C MET A 1 24.14 -1.38 -15.37
N LYS A 2 23.90 -0.38 -14.53
CA LYS A 2 23.21 -0.59 -13.24
C LYS A 2 21.72 -0.69 -13.54
N LEU A 3 21.18 -1.92 -13.57
CA LEU A 3 19.74 -2.16 -13.67
C LEU A 3 19.11 -1.56 -12.41
N LYS A 4 18.67 -0.30 -12.52
CA LYS A 4 17.76 0.34 -11.58
C LYS A 4 16.61 -0.64 -11.39
N PRO A 5 16.38 -1.18 -10.18
CA PRO A 5 15.27 -2.10 -9.99
C PRO A 5 14.03 -1.32 -10.38
N THR A 6 13.41 -1.74 -11.48
CA THR A 6 12.07 -1.35 -11.86
C THR A 6 11.19 -1.89 -10.75
N LYS A 7 11.15 -1.17 -9.64
CA LYS A 7 10.13 -1.33 -8.60
C LYS A 7 8.84 -1.28 -9.39
N ARG A 8 8.19 -2.43 -9.57
CA ARG A 8 6.80 -2.50 -10.00
C ARG A 8 6.03 -1.73 -8.94
N GLN A 9 5.89 -0.43 -9.18
CA GLN A 9 5.12 0.43 -8.32
C GLN A 9 3.68 0.18 -8.72
N TYR A 10 2.96 -0.51 -7.85
CA TYR A 10 1.52 -0.62 -7.98
C TYR A 10 0.92 0.79 -7.96
N SER A 11 -0.02 1.03 -8.87
CA SER A 11 -0.78 2.29 -8.93
C SER A 11 -1.46 2.57 -7.59
N ALA A 12 -1.64 3.85 -7.26
CA ALA A 12 -2.29 4.24 -6.01
C ALA A 12 -3.71 3.66 -5.92
N GLU A 13 -4.44 3.66 -7.03
CA GLU A 13 -5.78 3.07 -7.15
C GLU A 13 -5.79 1.58 -6.81
N PHE A 14 -4.83 0.82 -7.38
CA PHE A 14 -4.69 -0.61 -7.12
C PHE A 14 -4.40 -0.91 -5.64
N LYS A 15 -3.56 -0.08 -5.00
CA LYS A 15 -3.28 -0.21 -3.56
C LYS A 15 -4.53 0.07 -2.74
N LEU A 16 -5.27 1.12 -3.09
CA LEU A 16 -6.47 1.53 -2.38
C LEU A 16 -7.55 0.46 -2.47
N GLU A 17 -7.78 -0.11 -3.65
CA GLU A 17 -8.74 -1.18 -3.86
C GLU A 17 -8.40 -2.41 -2.99
N ALA A 18 -7.14 -2.86 -3.01
CA ALA A 18 -6.67 -3.97 -2.19
C ALA A 18 -6.86 -3.70 -0.68
N VAL A 19 -6.58 -2.48 -0.23
CA VAL A 19 -6.77 -2.08 1.17
C VAL A 19 -8.25 -2.02 1.53
N GLN A 20 -9.11 -1.49 0.66
CA GLN A 20 -10.54 -1.43 0.90
C GLN A 20 -11.16 -2.83 0.98
N GLN A 21 -10.75 -3.77 0.14
CA GLN A 21 -11.18 -5.18 0.26
C GLN A 21 -10.84 -5.76 1.65
N VAL A 22 -9.65 -5.47 2.18
CA VAL A 22 -9.27 -5.96 3.52
C VAL A 22 -9.93 -5.17 4.66
N VAL A 23 -10.09 -3.85 4.52
CA VAL A 23 -10.56 -2.98 5.62
C VAL A 23 -12.09 -2.86 5.65
N LEU A 24 -12.72 -2.58 4.51
CA LEU A 24 -14.18 -2.46 4.42
C LEU A 24 -14.85 -3.84 4.41
N HIS A 25 -14.38 -4.74 3.55
CA HIS A 25 -15.00 -6.07 3.40
C HIS A 25 -14.45 -7.09 4.39
N GLN A 26 -13.48 -6.70 5.25
CA GLN A 26 -12.82 -7.59 6.22
C GLN A 26 -12.27 -8.89 5.61
N GLN A 27 -11.94 -8.88 4.30
CA GLN A 27 -11.34 -10.04 3.65
C GLN A 27 -9.95 -10.31 4.22
N ARG A 28 -9.57 -11.59 4.23
CA ARG A 28 -8.24 -11.97 4.67
C ARG A 28 -7.22 -11.48 3.66
N VAL A 29 -6.11 -10.94 4.18
CA VAL A 29 -4.98 -10.44 3.37
C VAL A 29 -4.49 -11.48 2.36
N VAL A 30 -4.50 -12.76 2.74
CA VAL A 30 -4.07 -13.88 1.89
C VAL A 30 -5.01 -14.11 0.71
N ASP A 31 -6.33 -13.95 0.90
CA ASP A 31 -7.31 -14.14 -0.17
C ASP A 31 -7.19 -12.98 -1.17
N VAL A 32 -7.08 -11.73 -0.68
CA VAL A 32 -6.87 -10.54 -1.53
C VAL A 32 -5.55 -10.61 -2.29
N ALA A 33 -4.48 -11.06 -1.65
CA ALA A 33 -3.19 -11.26 -2.30
C ALA A 33 -3.25 -12.30 -3.43
N CYS A 34 -3.92 -13.43 -3.18
CA CYS A 34 -4.13 -14.48 -4.18
C CYS A 34 -4.97 -13.97 -5.37
N LEU A 35 -6.05 -13.22 -5.11
CA LEU A 35 -6.91 -12.63 -6.14
C LEU A 35 -6.14 -11.64 -7.03
N LEU A 36 -5.26 -10.85 -6.43
CA LEU A 36 -4.47 -9.84 -7.12
C LEU A 36 -3.17 -10.38 -7.72
N GLY A 37 -2.83 -11.66 -7.49
CA GLY A 37 -1.59 -12.27 -7.95
C GLY A 37 -0.33 -11.62 -7.35
N ILE A 38 -0.42 -11.12 -6.11
CA ILE A 38 0.70 -10.47 -5.41
C ILE A 38 1.11 -11.26 -4.18
N ASP A 39 2.31 -10.98 -3.67
CA ASP A 39 2.79 -11.60 -2.44
C ASP A 39 1.93 -11.17 -1.23
N ASN A 40 1.60 -12.13 -0.36
CA ASN A 40 0.75 -11.92 0.83
C ASN A 40 1.27 -10.80 1.76
N SER A 41 2.57 -10.53 1.76
CA SER A 41 3.18 -9.48 2.57
C SER A 41 2.89 -8.07 2.06
N ILE A 42 2.47 -7.92 0.79
CA ILE A 42 2.24 -6.63 0.15
C ILE A 42 0.93 -5.96 0.62
N PRO A 43 -0.26 -6.59 0.50
CA PRO A 43 -1.50 -5.97 0.96
C PRO A 43 -1.48 -5.73 2.47
N GLY A 44 -0.83 -6.60 3.25
CA GLY A 44 -0.63 -6.39 4.69
C GLY A 44 0.15 -5.09 5.01
N LYS A 45 1.18 -4.76 4.21
CA LYS A 45 1.92 -3.48 4.35
C LYS A 45 1.04 -2.28 4.00
N TRP A 46 0.25 -2.37 2.93
CA TRP A 46 -0.63 -1.28 2.51
C TRP A 46 -1.73 -1.01 3.54
N VAL A 47 -2.33 -2.06 4.11
CA VAL A 47 -3.36 -1.92 5.14
C VAL A 47 -2.78 -1.27 6.39
N ARG A 48 -1.57 -1.66 6.82
CA ARG A 48 -0.88 -1.03 7.96
C ARG A 48 -0.58 0.44 7.68
N GLN A 49 -0.08 0.76 6.48
CA GLN A 49 0.21 2.11 6.04
C GLN A 49 -1.06 2.97 6.03
N TYR A 50 -2.13 2.49 5.41
CA TYR A 50 -3.43 3.17 5.37
C TYR A 50 -4.01 3.40 6.76
N LYS A 51 -3.96 2.40 7.64
CA LYS A 51 -4.42 2.56 9.04
C LYS A 51 -3.58 3.57 9.81
N ALA A 52 -2.28 3.65 9.56
CA ALA A 52 -1.41 4.65 10.16
C ALA A 52 -1.77 6.06 9.67
N GLU A 53 -1.96 6.24 8.36
CA GLU A 53 -2.39 7.52 7.77
C GLU A 53 -3.76 7.97 8.31
N MET A 54 -4.73 7.05 8.42
CA MET A 54 -6.06 7.33 8.99
C MET A 54 -6.01 7.70 10.49
N GLN A 55 -5.00 7.23 11.21
CA GLN A 55 -4.75 7.60 12.62
C GLN A 55 -3.95 8.91 12.76
N GLY A 56 -3.65 9.61 11.66
CA GLY A 56 -2.79 10.79 11.67
C GLY A 56 -1.31 10.48 11.87
N ILE A 57 -0.93 9.20 11.87
CA ILE A 57 0.45 8.73 11.86
C ILE A 57 0.90 8.70 10.40
N THR A 58 1.03 9.88 9.80
CA THR A 58 1.73 10.01 8.53
C THR A 58 3.19 9.67 8.80
N PRO A 59 3.82 8.68 8.14
CA PRO A 59 5.24 8.46 8.31
C PRO A 59 5.96 9.74 7.87
N ALA A 60 6.57 10.41 8.83
CA ALA A 60 7.43 11.58 8.62
C ALA A 60 8.61 11.15 7.73
N GLY A 61 8.41 11.19 6.41
CA GLY A 61 9.38 10.66 5.47
C GLY A 61 9.25 11.15 4.03
N LYS A 62 8.19 11.91 3.69
CA LYS A 62 8.11 12.71 2.45
C LYS A 62 7.33 13.99 2.70
N ILE A 63 7.96 14.93 3.39
CA ILE A 63 7.67 16.36 3.20
C ILE A 63 8.66 16.82 2.13
N GLY A 64 8.27 16.64 0.88
CA GLY A 64 8.93 17.26 -0.26
C GLY A 64 8.12 18.47 -0.67
N THR A 65 8.54 19.65 -0.18
CA THR A 65 8.25 21.00 -0.69
C THR A 65 6.79 21.44 -0.78
N ALA A 66 6.31 22.03 0.32
CA ALA A 66 5.41 23.19 0.28
C ALA A 66 5.89 24.19 1.34
N SER A 67 6.82 25.06 0.94
CA SER A 67 7.25 26.27 1.65
C SER A 67 7.74 27.20 0.55
N GLY A 68 7.30 28.44 0.40
CA GLY A 68 6.27 29.27 1.03
C GLY A 68 6.13 30.51 0.14
#